data_AF-A0A1Y2FW20-F1
#
_entry.id   AF-A0A1Y2FW20-F1
#
_cell.length_a   1.000
_cell.length_b   1.000
_cell.length_c   1.000
_cell.angle_alpha   90.00
_cell.angle_beta   90.00
_cell.angle_gamma   90.00
#
_symmetry.space_group_name_H-M   'P 1'
#
loop_
_entity.id
_entity.type
_entity.pdbx_description
1 polymer ?
#
loop_
_entity_poly.entity_id
_entity_poly.type
_entity_poly.pdbx_seq_one_letter_code
_entity_poly.pdbx_strand_id
1 'polypeptide(L)'
;MSIASAPLQLPSAQFYLFLLPFTLQALLLNDAFPRPLSRLARLALLPITVYLSLSKPRDYGFEPREKWIGVNAVLAMSGLYCAAKGIEWGLARDGGEYRWRGFEEMSQEERADGGKGLSKELNGSPPTRNGFKTRPAPQPAPTSTYSIILSTLHLITSMRGAGYPFHSSSTRYPPPPYSAPTFLLRTLLITLFSHLGFIATASIITLPYARRLSLVSRLLLAFRLPNLGGYPLHCLTESLSYTAWGLSAWTGISLFHSLFTLLCLSIRFLATTLLPSRLRLGPPAFDSRAYSPLFERAWAPHGVRYYWATQWHQLLRRPFHYLAWDPVERAVRRLGGGKRLGKVMASAATFALTAWVHEFALSSALTSVPSHISPPRTSFLARYGSTIFFLLMWFGSFLEVIFTRLTGRKVGRLAGFVWGAGWQSLMGVWLYASWAEVGLTKAIPSVERWEWQRVVYPLMAVAPEPLWCKSL
;
A
#
# COMPACT_ATOMS: atom_id res chain seq x y z
N MET A 1 4.56 8.25 39.32
CA MET A 1 4.40 9.64 38.86
C MET A 1 3.39 9.61 37.73
N SER A 2 2.16 10.09 37.96
CA SER A 2 1.11 10.13 36.92
C SER A 2 1.53 11.18 35.90
N ILE A 3 2.01 10.74 34.72
CA ILE A 3 2.16 11.65 33.59
C ILE A 3 0.72 12.02 33.21
N ALA A 4 0.25 13.18 33.67
CA ALA A 4 -0.99 13.76 33.21
C ALA A 4 -0.99 13.66 31.68
N SER A 5 -1.90 12.86 31.14
CA SER A 5 -1.89 12.55 29.71
C SER A 5 -2.10 13.85 28.96
N ALA A 6 -1.04 14.35 28.31
CA ALA A 6 -1.14 15.52 27.45
C ALA A 6 -2.31 15.29 26.47
N PRO A 7 -3.19 16.30 26.30
CA PRO A 7 -4.35 16.16 25.43
C PRO A 7 -3.90 15.86 24.00
N LEU A 8 -4.73 15.13 23.26
CA LEU A 8 -4.53 14.89 21.83
C LEU A 8 -4.40 16.24 21.10
N GLN A 9 -3.28 16.45 20.41
CA GLN A 9 -3.13 17.56 19.48
C GLN A 9 -3.14 17.02 18.06
N LEU A 10 -4.06 17.54 17.25
CA LEU A 10 -4.14 17.22 15.83
C LEU A 10 -3.01 17.94 15.06
N PRO A 11 -2.61 17.41 13.89
CA PRO A 11 -1.67 18.11 13.02
C PRO A 11 -2.15 19.54 12.71
N SER A 12 -1.24 20.51 12.77
CA SER A 12 -1.56 21.89 12.42
C SER A 12 -1.91 22.03 10.94
N ALA A 13 -2.54 23.14 10.54
CA ALA A 13 -2.81 23.42 9.12
C ALA A 13 -1.54 23.39 8.24
N GLN A 14 -0.36 23.62 8.83
CA GLN A 14 0.92 23.55 8.11
C GLN A 14 1.23 22.15 7.58
N PHE A 15 0.68 21.11 8.20
CA PHE A 15 0.78 19.74 7.72
C PHE A 15 0.31 19.62 6.26
N TYR A 16 -0.76 20.33 5.90
CA TYR A 16 -1.41 20.20 4.58
C TYR A 16 -0.76 21.05 3.48
N LEU A 17 0.27 21.84 3.78
CA LEU A 17 0.90 22.74 2.80
C LEU A 17 1.49 22.02 1.59
N PHE A 18 1.89 20.75 1.72
CA PHE A 18 2.38 19.97 0.59
C PHE A 18 1.30 19.71 -0.48
N LEU A 19 0.01 19.78 -0.13
CA LEU A 19 -1.09 19.57 -1.08
C LEU A 19 -1.16 20.68 -2.13
N LEU A 20 -0.69 21.89 -1.83
CA LEU A 20 -0.74 23.03 -2.75
C LEU A 20 0.13 22.81 -4.00
N PRO A 21 1.47 22.69 -3.90
CA PRO A 21 2.31 22.48 -5.09
C PRO A 21 2.03 21.11 -5.75
N PHE A 22 1.63 20.10 -4.97
CA PHE A 22 1.21 18.80 -5.49
C PHE A 22 -0.02 18.91 -6.41
N THR A 23 -1.06 19.62 -5.96
CA THR A 23 -2.29 19.85 -6.75
C THR A 23 -2.01 20.72 -7.97
N LEU A 24 -1.15 21.72 -7.84
CA LEU A 24 -0.73 22.56 -8.97
C LEU A 24 0.04 21.74 -10.03
N GLN A 25 0.93 20.82 -9.62
CA GLN A 25 1.59 19.92 -10.57
C GLN A 25 0.59 19.04 -11.32
N ALA A 26 -0.44 18.51 -10.63
CA ALA A 26 -1.51 17.76 -11.27
C ALA A 26 -2.32 18.61 -12.25
N LEU A 27 -2.66 19.85 -11.87
CA LEU A 27 -3.40 20.80 -12.70
C LEU A 27 -2.64 21.08 -14.00
N LEU A 28 -1.34 21.31 -13.91
CA LEU A 28 -0.49 21.63 -15.06
C LEU A 28 -0.32 20.45 -16.02
N LEU A 29 -0.62 19.21 -15.63
CA LEU A 29 -0.65 18.07 -16.56
C LEU A 29 -1.83 18.11 -17.53
N ASN A 30 -2.76 19.05 -17.35
CA ASN A 30 -3.89 19.23 -18.25
C ASN A 30 -3.45 19.86 -19.59
N ASP A 31 -4.00 19.35 -20.68
CA ASP A 31 -3.72 19.85 -22.04
C ASP A 31 -4.25 21.27 -22.31
N ALA A 32 -5.05 21.83 -21.41
CA ALA A 32 -5.47 23.23 -21.46
C ALA A 32 -4.30 24.21 -21.30
N PHE A 33 -3.16 23.79 -20.74
CA PHE A 33 -1.98 24.62 -20.55
C PHE A 33 -0.96 24.45 -21.69
N PRO A 34 -0.30 25.53 -22.16
CA PRO A 34 0.77 25.42 -23.14
C PRO A 34 1.91 24.52 -22.65
N ARG A 35 2.28 23.52 -23.44
CA ARG A 35 3.24 22.47 -23.05
C ARG A 35 4.57 23.01 -22.51
N PRO A 36 5.26 23.96 -23.18
CA PRO A 36 6.55 24.44 -22.68
C PRO A 36 6.45 25.11 -21.31
N LEU A 37 5.39 25.91 -21.11
CA LEU A 37 5.15 26.64 -19.87
C LEU A 37 4.74 25.69 -18.74
N SER A 38 3.80 24.78 -19.01
CA SER A 38 3.38 23.75 -18.06
C SER A 38 4.58 22.94 -17.56
N ARG A 39 5.42 22.45 -18.48
CA ARG A 39 6.58 21.65 -18.11
C ARG A 39 7.58 22.42 -17.26
N LEU A 40 7.90 23.66 -17.63
CA LEU A 40 8.80 24.50 -16.85
C LEU A 40 8.25 24.74 -15.43
N ALA A 41 6.95 25.07 -15.32
CA ALA A 41 6.29 25.27 -14.04
C ALA A 41 6.26 23.99 -13.19
N ARG A 42 5.98 22.82 -13.79
CA ARG A 42 6.02 21.53 -13.09
C ARG A 42 7.41 21.17 -12.57
N LEU A 43 8.46 21.49 -13.34
CA LEU A 43 9.86 21.32 -12.92
C LEU A 43 10.23 22.28 -11.79
N ALA A 44 9.79 23.53 -11.85
CA ALA A 44 10.00 24.51 -10.77
C ALA A 44 9.28 24.12 -9.47
N LEU A 45 8.09 23.54 -9.57
CA LEU A 45 7.32 23.06 -8.41
C LEU A 45 7.90 21.77 -7.81
N LEU A 46 8.61 20.94 -8.59
CA LEU A 46 9.14 19.64 -8.14
C LEU A 46 9.92 19.72 -6.82
N PRO A 47 10.97 20.55 -6.66
CA PRO A 47 11.73 20.61 -5.41
C PRO A 47 10.86 21.04 -4.23
N ILE A 48 9.90 21.94 -4.46
CA ILE A 48 8.97 22.42 -3.41
C ILE A 48 8.02 21.29 -2.99
N THR A 49 7.41 20.59 -3.95
CA THR A 49 6.54 19.43 -3.66
C THR A 49 7.31 18.37 -2.87
N VAL A 50 8.50 17.97 -3.33
CA VAL A 50 9.30 16.94 -2.67
C VAL A 50 9.68 17.37 -1.25
N TYR A 51 10.19 18.59 -1.09
CA TYR A 51 10.58 19.11 0.23
C TYR A 51 9.39 19.11 1.20
N LEU A 52 8.25 19.69 0.80
CA LEU A 52 7.09 19.80 1.69
C LEU A 52 6.46 18.44 1.98
N SER A 53 6.37 17.55 0.99
CA SER A 53 5.82 16.21 1.17
C SER A 53 6.65 15.34 2.12
N LEU A 54 7.97 15.57 2.23
CA LEU A 54 8.83 14.84 3.17
C LEU A 54 8.94 15.53 4.55
N SER A 55 9.06 16.86 4.58
CA SER A 55 9.21 17.60 5.85
C SER A 55 7.92 17.72 6.64
N LYS A 56 6.77 18.00 6.00
CA LYS A 56 5.55 18.33 6.74
C LYS A 56 5.00 17.17 7.57
N PRO A 57 4.93 15.92 7.06
CA PRO A 57 4.54 14.79 7.90
C PRO A 57 5.54 14.46 9.00
N ARG A 58 6.82 14.83 8.81
CA ARG A 58 7.86 14.68 9.82
C ARG A 58 7.74 15.73 10.92
N ASP A 59 7.44 16.97 10.59
CA ASP A 59 7.45 18.09 11.53
C ASP A 59 6.08 18.29 12.22
N TYR A 60 4.99 17.98 11.53
CA TYR A 60 3.62 18.25 11.99
C TYR A 60 2.80 16.95 12.06
N GLY A 61 3.00 16.17 13.12
CA GLY A 61 2.24 14.95 13.39
C GLY A 61 1.14 15.13 14.44
N PHE A 62 0.47 14.03 14.77
CA PHE A 62 -0.34 13.92 15.98
C PHE A 62 0.56 13.88 17.22
N GLU A 63 0.20 14.63 18.25
CA GLU A 63 0.91 14.68 19.53
C GLU A 63 0.01 14.20 20.69
N PRO A 64 0.58 13.57 21.74
CA PRO A 64 2.01 13.27 21.90
C PRO A 64 2.46 12.08 21.02
N ARG A 65 3.59 12.23 20.32
CA ARG A 65 4.01 11.25 19.27
C ARG A 65 4.16 9.83 19.73
N GLU A 66 4.62 9.60 20.96
CA GLU A 66 4.81 8.26 21.51
C GLU A 66 3.49 7.47 21.58
N LYS A 67 2.34 8.16 21.56
CA LYS A 67 1.02 7.52 21.48
C LYS A 67 0.55 7.29 20.05
N TRP A 68 0.98 8.12 19.11
CA TRP A 68 0.45 8.16 17.75
C TRP A 68 1.44 7.72 16.68
N ILE A 69 2.47 6.95 17.05
CA ILE A 69 3.53 6.46 16.15
C ILE A 69 2.94 5.82 14.90
N GLY A 70 1.93 4.95 15.04
CA GLY A 70 1.31 4.27 13.90
C GLY A 70 0.61 5.19 12.93
N VAL A 71 -0.16 6.16 13.43
CA VAL A 71 -0.84 7.15 12.58
C VAL A 71 0.19 8.05 11.90
N ASN A 72 1.17 8.56 12.65
CA ASN A 72 2.24 9.40 12.11
C ASN A 72 3.09 8.68 11.04
N ALA A 73 3.35 7.38 11.21
CA ALA A 73 4.04 6.57 10.20
C ALA A 73 3.24 6.48 8.89
N VAL A 74 1.91 6.29 8.96
CA VAL A 74 1.03 6.28 7.78
C VAL A 74 1.01 7.64 7.08
N LEU A 75 0.97 8.75 7.84
CA LEU A 75 1.06 10.10 7.27
C LEU A 75 2.41 10.33 6.58
N ALA A 76 3.51 9.88 7.18
CA ALA A 76 4.83 9.96 6.58
C ALA A 76 4.94 9.13 5.28
N MET A 77 4.36 7.92 5.24
CA MET A 77 4.26 7.15 4.01
C MET A 77 3.41 7.84 2.94
N SER A 78 2.32 8.50 3.33
CA SER A 78 1.49 9.30 2.42
C SER A 78 2.28 10.48 1.84
N GLY A 79 3.10 11.16 2.66
CA GLY A 79 4.03 12.19 2.21
C GLY A 79 5.04 11.67 1.20
N LEU A 80 5.69 10.54 1.47
CA LEU A 80 6.57 9.87 0.52
C LEU A 80 5.89 9.55 -0.80
N TYR A 81 4.63 9.08 -0.74
CA TYR A 81 3.84 8.82 -1.93
C TYR A 81 3.63 10.09 -2.76
N CYS A 82 3.27 11.19 -2.11
CA CYS A 82 3.12 12.50 -2.75
C CYS A 82 4.44 13.02 -3.32
N ALA A 83 5.57 12.83 -2.62
CA ALA A 83 6.89 13.18 -3.13
C ALA A 83 7.23 12.37 -4.40
N ALA A 84 6.99 11.06 -4.37
CA ALA A 84 7.22 10.19 -5.52
C ALA A 84 6.36 10.58 -6.73
N LYS A 85 5.09 10.91 -6.48
CA LYS A 85 4.18 11.43 -7.51
C LYS A 85 4.57 12.81 -7.99
N GLY A 86 5.05 13.69 -7.11
CA GLY A 86 5.58 15.00 -7.48
C GLY A 86 6.82 14.91 -8.38
N ILE A 87 7.67 13.91 -8.18
CA ILE A 87 8.79 13.61 -9.10
C ILE A 87 8.26 13.08 -10.43
N GLU A 88 7.35 12.09 -10.41
CA GLU A 88 6.73 11.54 -11.62
C GLU A 88 6.05 12.63 -12.46
N TRP A 89 5.24 13.47 -11.82
CA TRP A 89 4.51 14.56 -12.46
C TRP A 89 5.39 15.75 -12.79
N GLY A 90 6.45 16.04 -12.04
CA GLY A 90 7.38 17.11 -12.38
C GLY A 90 8.21 16.78 -13.62
N LEU A 91 8.63 15.51 -13.76
CA LEU A 91 9.45 15.02 -14.86
C LEU A 91 8.64 14.43 -16.03
N ALA A 92 7.32 14.36 -15.91
CA ALA A 92 6.45 13.85 -16.95
C ALA A 92 6.62 14.64 -18.25
N ARG A 93 6.75 13.91 -19.36
CA ARG A 93 6.72 14.52 -20.70
C ARG A 93 5.30 14.99 -20.99
N ASP A 94 5.18 16.16 -21.61
CA ASP A 94 3.88 16.65 -22.06
C ASP A 94 3.31 15.68 -23.10
N GLY A 95 2.07 15.24 -22.89
CA GLY A 95 1.42 14.26 -23.72
C GLY A 95 0.21 13.61 -23.04
N GLY A 96 -0.60 12.90 -23.81
CA GLY A 96 -1.86 12.32 -23.34
C GLY A 96 -1.73 11.13 -22.37
N GLU A 97 -0.59 10.93 -21.70
CA GLU A 97 -0.43 9.86 -20.72
C GLU A 97 -1.28 10.08 -19.47
N TYR A 98 -1.47 11.35 -19.07
CA TYR A 98 -2.27 11.75 -17.91
C TYR A 98 -3.68 12.19 -18.30
N ARG A 99 -4.09 11.92 -19.55
CA ARG A 99 -5.45 12.12 -19.98
C ARG A 99 -6.27 10.87 -19.70
N TRP A 100 -7.44 11.06 -19.10
CA TRP A 100 -8.41 9.98 -18.91
C TRP A 100 -8.80 9.38 -20.26
N ARG A 101 -8.77 8.05 -20.37
CA ARG A 101 -9.26 7.33 -21.55
C ARG A 101 -10.48 6.48 -21.24
N GLY A 102 -10.72 6.16 -19.97
CA GLY A 102 -11.78 5.24 -19.59
C GLY A 102 -11.39 3.80 -19.88
N PHE A 103 -12.38 2.98 -20.10
CA PHE A 103 -12.22 1.55 -20.26
C PHE A 103 -13.02 1.09 -21.48
N GLU A 104 -12.38 0.36 -22.39
CA GLU A 104 -13.07 -0.28 -23.52
C GLU A 104 -13.85 -1.50 -23.04
N GLU A 105 -14.92 -1.84 -23.76
CA GLU A 105 -15.57 -3.14 -23.62
C GLU A 105 -14.73 -4.19 -24.36
N MET A 106 -14.40 -5.29 -23.68
CA MET A 106 -13.70 -6.40 -24.32
C MET A 106 -14.61 -7.06 -25.36
N SER A 107 -14.06 -7.31 -26.56
CA SER A 107 -14.74 -8.10 -27.58
C SER A 107 -14.93 -9.55 -27.11
N GLN A 108 -15.86 -10.29 -27.73
CA GLN A 108 -16.09 -11.70 -27.37
C GLN A 108 -14.86 -12.58 -27.64
N GLU A 109 -14.08 -12.29 -28.68
CA GLU A 109 -12.82 -12.99 -28.98
C GLU A 109 -11.75 -12.73 -27.90
N GLU A 110 -11.65 -11.49 -27.42
CA GLU A 110 -10.71 -11.13 -26.35
C GLU A 110 -11.09 -11.77 -25.00
N ARG A 111 -12.40 -11.97 -24.73
CA ARG A 111 -12.86 -12.72 -23.55
C ARG A 111 -12.44 -14.19 -23.62
N ALA A 112 -12.48 -14.81 -24.79
CA ALA A 112 -12.07 -16.20 -24.99
C ALA A 112 -10.55 -16.38 -24.85
N ASP A 113 -9.76 -15.43 -25.37
CA ASP A 113 -8.29 -15.46 -25.25
C ASP A 113 -7.77 -15.04 -23.86
N GLY A 114 -8.49 -14.16 -23.16
CA GLY A 114 -8.22 -13.79 -21.77
C GLY A 114 -8.25 -14.99 -20.82
N GLY A 115 -9.13 -15.97 -21.06
CA GLY A 115 -9.20 -17.23 -20.33
C GLY A 115 -7.93 -18.09 -20.45
N LYS A 116 -7.28 -18.08 -21.63
CA LYS A 116 -5.98 -18.75 -21.88
C LYS A 116 -4.80 -17.95 -21.33
N GLY A 117 -4.93 -16.63 -21.23
CA GLY A 117 -3.94 -15.74 -20.61
C GLY A 117 -3.85 -15.92 -19.09
N LEU A 118 -5.01 -16.06 -18.43
CA LEU A 118 -5.12 -16.23 -16.97
C LEU A 118 -4.42 -17.52 -16.50
N SER A 119 -4.52 -18.62 -17.26
CA SER A 119 -3.80 -19.87 -16.98
C SER A 119 -2.28 -19.74 -17.16
N LYS A 120 -1.82 -18.84 -18.04
CA LYS A 120 -0.40 -18.52 -18.27
C LYS A 120 0.16 -17.55 -17.21
N GLU A 121 -0.66 -16.65 -16.66
CA GLU A 121 -0.36 -15.79 -15.49
C GLU A 121 -0.29 -16.60 -14.19
N LEU A 122 -1.23 -17.54 -13.98
CA LEU A 122 -1.18 -18.52 -12.88
C LEU A 122 0.07 -19.42 -12.93
N ASN A 123 0.69 -19.55 -14.11
CA ASN A 123 2.00 -20.20 -14.30
C ASN A 123 3.19 -19.24 -14.08
N GLY A 124 3.03 -18.15 -13.32
CA GLY A 124 4.12 -17.38 -12.71
C GLY A 124 4.99 -16.57 -13.68
N SER A 125 4.45 -16.13 -14.82
CA SER A 125 5.15 -15.18 -15.70
C SER A 125 4.64 -13.77 -15.39
N PRO A 126 5.49 -12.80 -14.99
CA PRO A 126 5.02 -11.42 -14.84
C PRO A 126 4.53 -10.90 -16.20
N PRO A 127 3.43 -10.11 -16.22
CA PRO A 127 2.85 -9.63 -17.46
C PRO A 127 3.86 -8.76 -18.22
N THR A 128 4.06 -9.06 -19.50
CA THR A 128 4.81 -8.20 -20.42
C THR A 128 3.94 -7.04 -20.88
N ARG A 129 4.50 -5.82 -20.82
CA ARG A 129 3.90 -4.49 -21.10
C ARG A 129 3.21 -4.30 -22.47
N ASN A 130 3.25 -5.29 -23.37
CA ASN A 130 2.93 -5.11 -24.80
C ASN A 130 1.52 -5.61 -25.22
N GLY A 131 0.56 -5.72 -24.30
CA GLY A 131 -0.72 -6.40 -24.55
C GLY A 131 -1.95 -5.53 -24.88
N PHE A 132 -1.90 -4.20 -24.75
CA PHE A 132 -3.08 -3.36 -25.03
C PHE A 132 -3.20 -3.11 -26.54
N LYS A 133 -3.90 -3.98 -27.27
CA LYS A 133 -4.09 -3.82 -28.72
C LYS A 133 -5.12 -2.76 -29.09
N THR A 134 -6.02 -2.38 -28.19
CA THR A 134 -6.86 -1.19 -28.36
C THR A 134 -6.95 -0.47 -27.01
N ARG A 135 -6.73 0.85 -27.04
CA ARG A 135 -6.97 1.73 -25.90
C ARG A 135 -8.01 2.72 -26.37
N PRO A 136 -9.03 3.04 -25.54
CA PRO A 136 -10.06 3.97 -25.93
C PRO A 136 -9.45 5.27 -26.41
N ALA A 137 -10.07 5.86 -27.43
CA ALA A 137 -9.64 7.15 -27.93
C ALA A 137 -9.58 8.16 -26.77
N PRO A 138 -8.53 9.00 -26.71
CA PRO A 138 -8.46 10.02 -25.68
C PRO A 138 -9.70 10.91 -25.74
N GLN A 139 -10.29 11.21 -24.58
CA GLN A 139 -11.36 12.19 -24.50
C GLN A 139 -10.86 13.56 -25.03
N PRO A 140 -11.78 14.41 -25.56
CA PRO A 140 -11.43 15.78 -25.93
C PRO A 140 -10.82 16.51 -24.73
N ALA A 141 -9.91 17.44 -24.99
CA ALA A 141 -9.29 18.22 -23.94
C ALA A 141 -10.39 19.02 -23.19
N PRO A 142 -10.34 19.09 -21.85
CA PRO A 142 -11.29 19.86 -21.08
C PRO A 142 -11.14 21.35 -21.43
N THR A 143 -12.23 21.99 -21.84
CA THR A 143 -12.24 23.38 -22.33
C THR A 143 -12.72 24.38 -21.28
N SER A 144 -13.50 23.94 -20.29
CA SER A 144 -14.02 24.81 -19.23
C SER A 144 -13.18 24.72 -17.95
N THR A 145 -13.05 25.82 -17.21
CA THR A 145 -12.37 25.85 -15.89
C THR A 145 -12.89 24.77 -14.95
N TYR A 146 -14.20 24.56 -14.93
CA TYR A 146 -14.84 23.50 -14.15
C TYR A 146 -14.36 22.10 -14.57
N SER A 147 -14.32 21.79 -15.87
CA SER A 147 -13.84 20.49 -16.36
C SER A 147 -12.34 20.25 -16.11
N ILE A 148 -11.54 21.32 -16.08
CA ILE A 148 -10.12 21.26 -15.74
C ILE A 148 -9.93 20.91 -14.25
N ILE A 149 -10.65 21.58 -13.36
CA ILE A 149 -10.61 21.31 -11.90
C ILE A 149 -11.04 19.86 -11.63
N LEU A 150 -12.14 19.42 -12.25
CA LEU A 150 -12.64 18.05 -12.12
C LEU A 150 -11.63 17.00 -12.58
N SER A 151 -11.03 17.21 -13.76
CA SER A 151 -10.02 16.30 -14.30
C SER A 151 -8.79 16.21 -13.38
N THR A 152 -8.43 17.33 -12.75
CA THR A 152 -7.34 17.43 -11.78
C THR A 152 -7.65 16.65 -10.50
N LEU A 153 -8.84 16.85 -9.93
CA LEU A 153 -9.30 16.11 -8.75
C LEU A 153 -9.39 14.60 -9.03
N HIS A 154 -9.87 14.21 -10.21
CA HIS A 154 -9.91 12.82 -10.63
C HIS A 154 -8.50 12.22 -10.76
N LEU A 155 -7.53 12.96 -11.32
CA LEU A 155 -6.14 12.50 -11.41
C LEU A 155 -5.51 12.30 -10.02
N ILE A 156 -5.74 13.23 -9.09
CA ILE A 156 -5.24 13.16 -7.70
C ILE A 156 -5.89 12.01 -6.93
N THR A 157 -7.14 11.66 -7.20
CA THR A 157 -7.82 10.54 -6.53
C THR A 157 -7.57 9.20 -7.23
N SER A 158 -7.23 9.19 -8.52
CA SER A 158 -6.90 8.01 -9.30
C SER A 158 -5.39 7.81 -9.45
N MET A 159 -4.66 7.84 -8.33
CA MET A 159 -3.18 7.80 -8.35
C MET A 159 -2.58 6.51 -8.94
N ARG A 160 -3.36 5.42 -8.96
CA ARG A 160 -3.01 4.15 -9.62
C ARG A 160 -3.20 4.18 -11.14
N GLY A 161 -3.91 5.19 -11.63
CA GLY A 161 -4.18 5.41 -13.03
C GLY A 161 -5.13 4.40 -13.66
N ALA A 162 -5.98 3.70 -12.91
CA ALA A 162 -6.94 2.78 -13.53
C ALA A 162 -7.83 3.55 -14.52
N GLY A 163 -7.75 3.27 -15.83
CA GLY A 163 -8.40 4.03 -16.91
C GLY A 163 -7.55 5.16 -17.54
N TYR A 164 -6.31 5.32 -17.07
CA TYR A 164 -5.27 6.17 -17.64
C TYR A 164 -4.21 5.34 -18.41
N PRO A 165 -3.56 5.93 -19.42
CA PRO A 165 -2.47 5.29 -20.16
C PRO A 165 -1.27 4.84 -19.31
N PHE A 166 -1.00 5.54 -18.22
CA PHE A 166 0.11 5.23 -17.32
C PHE A 166 -0.19 4.08 -16.36
N HIS A 167 -1.41 3.54 -16.36
CA HIS A 167 -1.77 2.38 -15.56
C HIS A 167 -0.83 1.21 -15.79
N SER A 168 -0.23 0.69 -14.72
CA SER A 168 0.45 -0.59 -14.73
C SER A 168 -0.52 -1.65 -14.20
N SER A 169 -1.40 -2.18 -15.06
CA SER A 169 -2.26 -3.29 -14.66
C SER A 169 -1.40 -4.53 -14.32
N SER A 170 -1.73 -5.18 -13.22
CA SER A 170 -1.24 -6.51 -12.83
C SER A 170 -1.87 -7.61 -13.68
N THR A 171 -3.08 -7.40 -14.16
CA THR A 171 -3.79 -8.30 -15.05
C THR A 171 -3.73 -7.79 -16.48
N ARG A 172 -3.56 -8.69 -17.46
CA ARG A 172 -3.55 -8.32 -18.88
C ARG A 172 -4.85 -7.62 -19.33
N TYR A 173 -5.97 -7.87 -18.64
CA TYR A 173 -7.27 -7.25 -18.90
C TYR A 173 -7.96 -6.86 -17.59
N PRO A 174 -8.63 -5.69 -17.53
CA PRO A 174 -9.50 -5.38 -16.39
C PRO A 174 -10.69 -6.36 -16.40
N PRO A 175 -11.14 -6.84 -15.23
CA PRO A 175 -12.33 -7.68 -15.14
C PRO A 175 -13.53 -6.92 -15.74
N PRO A 176 -14.58 -7.64 -16.21
CA PRO A 176 -15.81 -6.99 -16.65
C PRO A 176 -16.36 -6.11 -15.51
N PRO A 177 -16.92 -4.93 -15.82
CA PRO A 177 -17.44 -4.04 -14.80
C PRO A 177 -18.61 -4.70 -14.06
N TYR A 178 -18.60 -4.60 -12.74
CA TYR A 178 -19.76 -4.89 -11.90
C TYR A 178 -20.79 -3.77 -12.01
N SER A 179 -22.07 -4.13 -11.90
CA SER A 179 -23.14 -3.16 -11.64
C SER A 179 -22.90 -2.43 -10.31
N ALA A 180 -23.43 -1.22 -10.15
CA ALA A 180 -23.24 -0.44 -8.93
C ALA A 180 -23.70 -1.18 -7.65
N PRO A 181 -24.87 -1.85 -7.62
CA PRO A 181 -25.29 -2.61 -6.43
C PRO A 181 -24.36 -3.79 -6.11
N THR A 182 -23.93 -4.54 -7.14
CA THR A 182 -23.00 -5.66 -6.95
C THR A 182 -21.64 -5.18 -6.45
N PHE A 183 -21.15 -4.06 -6.99
CA PHE A 183 -19.90 -3.45 -6.53
C PHE A 183 -20.01 -2.97 -5.08
N LEU A 184 -21.10 -2.30 -4.72
CA LEU A 184 -21.36 -1.83 -3.36
C LEU A 184 -21.39 -3.01 -2.38
N LEU A 185 -22.18 -4.06 -2.67
CA LEU A 185 -22.26 -5.25 -1.84
C LEU A 185 -20.88 -5.91 -1.65
N ARG A 186 -20.12 -6.07 -2.74
CA ARG A 186 -18.74 -6.60 -2.67
C ARG A 186 -17.83 -5.73 -1.80
N THR A 187 -17.92 -4.41 -1.95
CA THR A 187 -17.12 -3.48 -1.16
C THR A 187 -17.47 -3.58 0.31
N LEU A 188 -18.76 -3.67 0.67
CA LEU A 188 -19.23 -3.88 2.04
C LEU A 188 -18.74 -5.21 2.63
N LEU A 189 -18.80 -6.30 1.85
CA LEU A 189 -18.28 -7.61 2.30
C LEU A 189 -16.77 -7.59 2.52
N ILE A 190 -16.01 -6.91 1.65
CA ILE A 190 -14.57 -6.73 1.81
C ILE A 190 -14.29 -5.88 3.06
N THR A 191 -15.05 -4.80 3.29
CA THR A 191 -14.96 -3.98 4.49
C THR A 191 -15.19 -4.82 5.74
N LEU A 192 -16.26 -5.61 5.77
CA LEU A 192 -16.59 -6.48 6.91
C LEU A 192 -15.48 -7.52 7.17
N PHE A 193 -15.05 -8.25 6.14
CA PHE A 193 -13.99 -9.25 6.28
C PHE A 193 -12.67 -8.62 6.73
N SER A 194 -12.31 -7.48 6.15
CA SER A 194 -11.08 -6.76 6.51
C SER A 194 -11.15 -6.23 7.94
N HIS A 195 -12.31 -5.75 8.38
CA HIS A 195 -12.54 -5.29 9.75
C HIS A 195 -12.39 -6.42 10.77
N LEU A 196 -13.07 -7.55 10.55
CA LEU A 196 -12.98 -8.72 11.43
C LEU A 196 -11.54 -9.28 11.47
N GLY A 197 -10.90 -9.39 10.31
CA GLY A 197 -9.50 -9.81 10.22
C GLY A 197 -8.53 -8.86 10.92
N PHE A 198 -8.78 -7.55 10.82
CA PHE A 198 -7.97 -6.53 11.49
C PHE A 198 -8.12 -6.62 13.01
N ILE A 199 -9.34 -6.80 13.53
CA ILE A 199 -9.59 -7.00 14.97
C ILE A 199 -8.90 -8.27 15.47
N ALA A 200 -9.07 -9.39 14.75
CA ALA A 200 -8.48 -10.67 15.14
C ALA A 200 -6.94 -10.63 15.17
N THR A 201 -6.33 -9.92 14.22
CA THR A 201 -4.87 -9.79 14.17
C THR A 201 -4.34 -8.78 15.17
N ALA A 202 -5.02 -7.64 15.35
CA ALA A 202 -4.68 -6.65 16.36
C ALA A 202 -4.75 -7.24 17.77
N SER A 203 -5.76 -8.08 18.07
CA SER A 203 -5.89 -8.73 19.37
C SER A 203 -4.74 -9.71 19.64
N ILE A 204 -4.30 -10.47 18.63
CA ILE A 204 -3.11 -11.34 18.75
C ILE A 204 -1.86 -10.51 19.04
N ILE A 205 -1.67 -9.39 18.34
CA ILE A 205 -0.49 -8.53 18.49
C ILE A 205 -0.41 -7.91 19.89
N THR A 206 -1.55 -7.52 20.47
CA THR A 206 -1.62 -6.86 21.80
C THR A 206 -1.74 -7.84 22.97
N LEU A 207 -1.99 -9.13 22.72
CA LEU A 207 -2.02 -10.15 23.76
C LEU A 207 -0.63 -10.34 24.38
N PRO A 208 -0.51 -10.43 25.73
CA PRO A 208 0.75 -10.77 26.38
C PRO A 208 1.32 -12.12 25.90
N TYR A 209 2.65 -12.24 25.84
CA TYR A 209 3.33 -13.44 25.34
C TYR A 209 2.83 -14.74 26.00
N ALA A 210 2.68 -14.76 27.33
CA ALA A 210 2.18 -15.93 28.06
C ALA A 210 0.78 -16.38 27.60
N ARG A 211 -0.10 -15.44 27.25
CA ARG A 211 -1.45 -15.73 26.73
C ARG A 211 -1.38 -16.24 25.29
N ARG A 212 -0.50 -15.69 24.46
CA ARG A 212 -0.24 -16.20 23.10
C ARG A 212 0.30 -17.63 23.14
N LEU A 213 1.23 -17.92 24.05
CA LEU A 213 1.76 -19.25 24.27
C LEU A 213 0.64 -20.24 24.64
N SER A 214 -0.20 -19.88 25.61
CA SER A 214 -1.37 -20.68 26.03
C SER A 214 -2.38 -20.86 24.88
N LEU A 215 -2.60 -19.85 24.05
CA LEU A 215 -3.44 -19.97 22.85
C LEU A 215 -2.87 -21.01 21.88
N VAL A 216 -1.58 -20.94 21.55
CA VAL A 216 -0.93 -21.90 20.64
C VAL A 216 -0.98 -23.32 21.22
N SER A 217 -0.66 -23.51 22.49
CA SER A 217 -0.75 -24.82 23.14
C SER A 217 -2.17 -25.40 23.09
N ARG A 218 -3.20 -24.58 23.32
CA ARG A 218 -4.61 -25.01 23.22
C ARG A 218 -5.01 -25.36 21.80
N LEU A 219 -4.52 -24.62 20.79
CA LEU A 219 -4.77 -24.95 19.39
C LEU A 219 -4.11 -26.28 19.00
N LEU A 220 -2.85 -26.51 19.40
CA LEU A 220 -2.17 -27.79 19.17
C LEU A 220 -2.97 -28.95 19.77
N LEU A 221 -3.46 -28.80 21.01
CA LEU A 221 -4.30 -29.79 21.67
C LEU A 221 -5.64 -30.00 20.92
N ALA A 222 -6.32 -28.92 20.53
CA ALA A 222 -7.60 -28.99 19.82
C ALA A 222 -7.49 -29.71 18.47
N PHE A 223 -6.38 -29.53 17.76
CA PHE A 223 -6.10 -30.21 16.49
C PHE A 223 -5.40 -31.57 16.66
N ARG A 224 -5.24 -32.06 17.90
CA ARG A 224 -4.56 -33.33 18.23
C ARG A 224 -3.13 -33.40 17.66
N LEU A 225 -2.45 -32.25 17.62
CA LEU A 225 -1.05 -32.15 17.21
C LEU A 225 -0.13 -32.45 18.41
N PRO A 226 1.13 -32.89 18.17
CA PRO A 226 2.08 -33.16 19.25
C PRO A 226 2.21 -31.95 20.17
N ASN A 227 2.23 -32.20 21.49
CA ASN A 227 2.49 -31.15 22.45
C ASN A 227 3.95 -30.72 22.32
N LEU A 228 4.16 -29.56 21.70
CA LEU A 228 5.47 -28.96 21.58
C LEU A 228 5.80 -28.31 22.93
N GLY A 229 6.84 -28.78 23.61
CA GLY A 229 7.43 -28.13 24.79
C GLY A 229 8.63 -27.26 24.41
N GLY A 230 9.01 -26.32 25.27
CA GLY A 230 10.26 -25.57 25.15
C GLY A 230 10.38 -24.70 23.88
N TYR A 231 11.52 -24.80 23.20
CA TYR A 231 11.90 -23.91 22.09
C TYR A 231 10.98 -23.99 20.85
N PRO A 232 10.56 -25.17 20.36
CA PRO A 232 9.61 -25.26 19.25
C PRO A 232 8.29 -24.51 19.47
N LEU A 233 7.74 -24.57 20.69
CA LEU A 233 6.51 -23.86 21.04
C LEU A 233 6.72 -22.34 21.07
N HIS A 234 7.88 -21.89 21.57
CA HIS A 234 8.28 -20.49 21.51
C HIS A 234 8.35 -20.00 20.05
N CYS A 235 9.05 -20.72 19.17
CA CYS A 235 9.15 -20.37 17.75
C CYS A 235 7.78 -20.29 17.06
N LEU A 236 6.87 -21.22 17.36
CA LEU A 236 5.52 -21.21 16.80
C LEU A 236 4.70 -20.01 17.32
N THR A 237 4.84 -19.66 18.60
CA THR A 237 4.16 -18.50 19.22
C THR A 237 4.66 -17.18 18.65
N GLU A 238 5.95 -17.05 18.44
CA GLU A 238 6.55 -15.90 17.76
C GLU A 238 6.12 -15.82 16.29
N SER A 239 6.13 -16.95 15.57
CA SER A 239 5.65 -17.02 14.19
C SER A 239 4.19 -16.60 14.03
N LEU A 240 3.34 -16.93 15.01
CA LEU A 240 1.96 -16.45 15.06
C LEU A 240 1.90 -14.92 15.17
N SER A 241 2.76 -14.31 15.98
CA SER A 241 2.82 -12.85 16.14
C SER A 241 3.28 -12.17 14.85
N TYR A 242 4.29 -12.71 14.17
CA TYR A 242 4.80 -12.16 12.90
C TYR A 242 3.79 -12.31 11.77
N THR A 243 3.09 -13.44 11.73
CA THR A 243 2.02 -13.69 10.76
C THR A 243 0.83 -12.77 11.03
N ALA A 244 0.42 -12.62 12.29
CA ALA A 244 -0.63 -11.68 12.68
C ALA A 244 -0.27 -10.25 12.30
N TRP A 245 1.00 -9.85 12.43
CA TRP A 245 1.49 -8.54 11.99
C TRP A 245 1.29 -8.30 10.49
N GLY A 246 1.75 -9.22 9.64
CA GLY A 246 1.60 -9.12 8.19
C GLY A 246 0.12 -9.12 7.76
N LEU A 247 -0.69 -9.96 8.38
CA LEU A 247 -2.13 -10.01 8.15
C LEU A 247 -2.84 -8.74 8.64
N SER A 248 -2.40 -8.14 9.75
CA SER A 248 -2.92 -6.87 10.25
C SER A 248 -2.64 -5.74 9.27
N ALA A 249 -1.42 -5.67 8.71
CA ALA A 249 -1.10 -4.70 7.67
C ALA A 249 -1.98 -4.90 6.42
N TRP A 250 -2.16 -6.13 5.96
CA TRP A 250 -3.01 -6.43 4.81
C TRP A 250 -4.48 -6.04 5.04
N THR A 251 -5.07 -6.51 6.15
CA THR A 251 -6.47 -6.28 6.49
C THR A 251 -6.72 -4.81 6.82
N GLY A 252 -5.82 -4.13 7.54
CA GLY A 252 -5.91 -2.71 7.86
C GLY A 252 -5.86 -1.82 6.62
N ILE A 253 -4.92 -2.05 5.69
CA ILE A 253 -4.82 -1.29 4.44
C ILE A 253 -6.04 -1.57 3.53
N SER A 254 -6.50 -2.83 3.48
CA SER A 254 -7.71 -3.20 2.73
C SER A 254 -8.94 -2.50 3.30
N LEU A 255 -9.09 -2.49 4.63
CA LEU A 255 -10.17 -1.80 5.33
C LEU A 255 -10.16 -0.30 5.03
N PHE A 256 -9.01 0.37 5.18
CA PHE A 256 -8.86 1.78 4.88
C PHE A 256 -9.26 2.11 3.43
N HIS A 257 -8.81 1.30 2.46
CA HIS A 257 -9.15 1.49 1.06
C HIS A 257 -10.63 1.28 0.75
N SER A 258 -11.26 0.26 1.34
CA SER A 258 -12.69 0.01 1.16
C SER A 258 -13.53 1.12 1.77
N LEU A 259 -13.15 1.64 2.96
CA LEU A 259 -13.81 2.81 3.56
C LEU A 259 -13.68 4.06 2.69
N PHE A 260 -12.49 4.33 2.15
CA PHE A 260 -12.29 5.45 1.23
C PHE A 260 -13.10 5.28 -0.06
N THR A 261 -13.20 4.06 -0.57
CA THR A 261 -14.04 3.75 -1.75
C THR A 261 -15.51 4.01 -1.45
N LEU A 262 -16.03 3.55 -0.30
CA LEU A 262 -17.40 3.83 0.15
C LEU A 262 -17.64 5.34 0.30
N LEU A 263 -16.70 6.08 0.88
CA LEU A 263 -16.76 7.54 0.96
C LEU A 263 -16.88 8.19 -0.43
N CYS A 264 -16.04 7.77 -1.40
CA CYS A 264 -16.13 8.26 -2.77
C CYS A 264 -17.49 7.94 -3.42
N LEU A 265 -18.05 6.74 -3.18
CA LEU A 265 -19.38 6.37 -3.67
C LEU A 265 -20.47 7.22 -3.01
N SER A 266 -20.38 7.48 -1.71
CA SER A 266 -21.32 8.34 -0.97
C SER A 266 -21.28 9.78 -1.47
N ILE A 267 -20.08 10.35 -1.64
CA ILE A 267 -19.91 11.70 -2.22
C ILE A 267 -20.50 11.75 -3.62
N ARG A 268 -20.23 10.72 -4.46
CA ARG A 268 -20.81 10.64 -5.80
C ARG A 268 -22.33 10.59 -5.75
N PHE A 269 -22.91 9.74 -4.90
CA PHE A 269 -24.36 9.62 -4.75
C PHE A 269 -24.98 10.95 -4.32
N LEU A 270 -24.45 11.59 -3.27
CA LEU A 270 -24.89 12.90 -2.80
C LEU A 270 -24.78 13.95 -3.91
N ALA A 271 -23.66 13.98 -4.64
CA ALA A 271 -23.46 14.90 -5.75
C ALA A 271 -24.48 14.67 -6.88
N THR A 272 -24.80 13.43 -7.23
CA THR A 272 -25.79 13.14 -8.27
C THR A 272 -27.23 13.45 -7.86
N THR A 273 -27.54 13.32 -6.56
CA THR A 273 -28.88 13.53 -6.00
C THR A 273 -29.15 15.02 -5.72
N LEU A 274 -28.16 15.73 -5.17
CA LEU A 274 -28.34 17.10 -4.67
C LEU A 274 -27.92 18.18 -5.68
N LEU A 275 -26.99 17.92 -6.59
CA LEU A 275 -26.49 18.95 -7.51
C LEU A 275 -27.33 19.01 -8.80
N PRO A 276 -27.64 20.23 -9.30
CA PRO A 276 -28.24 20.44 -10.61
C PRO A 276 -27.43 19.73 -11.71
N SER A 277 -28.09 19.29 -12.78
CA SER A 277 -27.43 18.57 -13.89
C SER A 277 -26.19 19.26 -14.47
N ARG A 278 -26.14 20.60 -14.40
CA ARG A 278 -25.01 21.44 -14.83
C ARG A 278 -23.81 21.44 -13.85
N LEU A 279 -24.07 21.19 -12.56
CA LEU A 279 -23.09 21.16 -11.47
C LEU A 279 -22.81 19.74 -10.97
N ARG A 280 -23.49 18.72 -11.52
CA ARG A 280 -23.10 17.33 -11.28
C ARG A 280 -21.62 17.25 -11.60
N LEU A 281 -20.81 16.91 -10.59
CA LEU A 281 -19.44 16.50 -10.80
C LEU A 281 -19.51 15.52 -11.96
N GLY A 282 -18.81 15.79 -13.06
CA GLY A 282 -18.75 14.89 -14.18
C GLY A 282 -17.53 13.99 -14.05
N PRO A 283 -17.53 12.93 -13.22
CA PRO A 283 -16.77 11.76 -13.59
C PRO A 283 -17.52 11.03 -14.73
N PRO A 284 -16.83 10.16 -15.48
CA PRO A 284 -17.51 9.19 -16.34
C PRO A 284 -18.63 8.46 -15.58
N ALA A 285 -19.54 7.84 -16.33
CA ALA A 285 -20.49 6.86 -15.79
C ALA A 285 -19.78 5.94 -14.79
N PHE A 286 -20.46 5.57 -13.70
CA PHE A 286 -19.85 4.74 -12.67
C PHE A 286 -19.26 3.48 -13.32
N ASP A 287 -17.97 3.27 -13.10
CA ASP A 287 -17.25 2.09 -13.57
C ASP A 287 -16.46 1.50 -12.42
N SER A 288 -16.85 0.30 -11.99
CA SER A 288 -16.18 -0.42 -10.91
C SER A 288 -14.70 -0.71 -11.21
N ARG A 289 -14.27 -0.72 -12.48
CA ARG A 289 -12.86 -0.93 -12.87
C ARG A 289 -11.94 0.20 -12.39
N ALA A 290 -12.48 1.40 -12.17
CA ALA A 290 -11.74 2.53 -11.58
C ALA A 290 -11.31 2.25 -10.13
N TYR A 291 -12.01 1.35 -9.44
CA TYR A 291 -11.79 0.97 -8.04
C TYR A 291 -11.18 -0.42 -7.94
N SER A 292 -10.10 -0.64 -8.70
CA SER A 292 -9.38 -1.92 -8.68
C SER A 292 -8.91 -2.26 -7.26
N PRO A 293 -8.90 -3.52 -6.82
CA PRO A 293 -8.41 -3.91 -5.49
C PRO A 293 -6.94 -3.50 -5.27
N LEU A 294 -6.56 -3.18 -4.02
CA LEU A 294 -5.16 -2.92 -3.66
C LEU A 294 -4.32 -4.19 -3.60
N PHE A 295 -4.95 -5.33 -3.33
CA PHE A 295 -4.31 -6.63 -3.15
C PHE A 295 -4.97 -7.66 -4.07
N GLU A 296 -4.17 -8.53 -4.68
CA GLU A 296 -4.65 -9.64 -5.50
C GLU A 296 -4.40 -10.96 -4.78
N ARG A 297 -5.41 -11.48 -4.08
CA ARG A 297 -5.30 -12.75 -3.34
C ARG A 297 -4.08 -12.80 -2.42
N ALA A 298 -3.78 -11.72 -1.69
CA ALA A 298 -2.61 -11.66 -0.80
C ALA A 298 -2.59 -12.76 0.29
N TRP A 299 -3.73 -13.38 0.59
CA TRP A 299 -3.83 -14.54 1.49
C TRP A 299 -3.28 -15.85 0.89
N ALA A 300 -3.07 -15.92 -0.42
CA ALA A 300 -2.55 -17.10 -1.13
C ALA A 300 -1.34 -16.69 -1.99
N PRO A 301 -0.16 -16.47 -1.38
CA PRO A 301 1.05 -16.13 -2.14
C PRO A 301 1.37 -17.23 -3.15
N HIS A 302 1.74 -16.86 -4.39
CA HIS A 302 2.22 -17.79 -5.42
C HIS A 302 3.74 -17.70 -5.55
N GLY A 303 4.45 -17.79 -4.43
CA GLY A 303 5.87 -17.47 -4.31
C GLY A 303 6.12 -16.01 -3.91
N VAL A 304 7.31 -15.75 -3.39
CA VAL A 304 7.78 -14.44 -2.92
C VAL A 304 7.81 -13.44 -4.07
N ARG A 305 8.34 -13.84 -5.24
CA ARG A 305 8.47 -12.92 -6.37
C ARG A 305 7.10 -12.48 -6.90
N TYR A 306 6.18 -13.43 -7.09
CA TYR A 306 4.85 -13.12 -7.60
C TYR A 306 4.07 -12.28 -6.58
N TYR A 307 4.17 -12.64 -5.30
CA TYR A 307 3.52 -11.91 -4.22
C TYR A 307 3.86 -10.42 -4.22
N TRP A 308 5.14 -10.06 -4.21
CA TRP A 308 5.59 -8.66 -4.18
C TRP A 308 5.41 -7.93 -5.52
N ALA A 309 5.38 -8.65 -6.65
CA ALA A 309 5.22 -8.02 -7.96
C ALA A 309 3.75 -7.72 -8.32
N THR A 310 2.80 -8.54 -7.87
CA THR A 310 1.40 -8.48 -8.32
C THR A 310 0.35 -8.61 -7.22
N GLN A 311 0.63 -9.33 -6.13
CA GLN A 311 -0.39 -9.61 -5.11
C GLN A 311 -0.43 -8.56 -4.00
N TRP A 312 0.72 -7.97 -3.66
CA TRP A 312 0.85 -7.00 -2.60
C TRP A 312 0.72 -5.56 -3.09
N HIS A 313 -0.08 -4.78 -2.37
CA HIS A 313 -0.12 -3.32 -2.36
C HIS A 313 0.15 -2.60 -3.71
N GLN A 314 -0.79 -2.74 -4.65
CA GLN A 314 -0.68 -2.21 -6.03
C GLN A 314 -0.61 -0.67 -6.14
N LEU A 315 -0.82 0.07 -5.05
CA LEU A 315 -0.73 1.54 -5.02
C LEU A 315 0.69 2.04 -5.31
N LEU A 316 1.69 1.36 -4.75
CA LEU A 316 3.11 1.76 -4.79
C LEU A 316 3.84 1.31 -6.06
N ARG A 317 3.22 0.42 -6.84
CA ARG A 317 3.83 -0.20 -8.01
C ARG A 317 4.35 0.83 -9.02
N ARG A 318 3.51 1.79 -9.38
CA ARG A 318 3.86 2.83 -10.38
C ARG A 318 5.00 3.73 -9.88
N PRO A 319 4.92 4.33 -8.67
CA PRO A 319 6.04 5.06 -8.08
C PRO A 319 7.35 4.27 -8.07
N PHE A 320 7.32 2.99 -7.66
CA PHE A 320 8.52 2.16 -7.60
C PHE A 320 9.08 1.82 -8.98
N HIS A 321 8.21 1.63 -9.97
CA HIS A 321 8.66 1.49 -11.35
C HIS A 321 9.36 2.74 -11.85
N TYR A 322 8.77 3.90 -11.59
CA TYR A 322 9.27 5.18 -12.07
C TYR A 322 10.59 5.59 -11.41
N LEU A 323 10.69 5.46 -10.08
CA LEU A 323 11.82 5.94 -9.29
C LEU A 323 12.99 4.95 -9.22
N ALA A 324 12.71 3.65 -9.21
CA ALA A 324 13.76 2.64 -9.02
C ALA A 324 13.90 1.74 -10.25
N TRP A 325 12.84 1.03 -10.64
CA TRP A 325 12.97 -0.05 -11.63
C TRP A 325 13.49 0.44 -13.00
N ASP A 326 12.73 1.34 -13.63
CA ASP A 326 12.98 1.83 -14.98
C ASP A 326 14.33 2.57 -15.10
N PRO A 327 14.70 3.51 -14.20
CA PRO A 327 15.99 4.19 -14.31
C PRO A 327 17.17 3.23 -14.09
N VAL A 328 17.10 2.30 -13.14
CA VAL A 328 18.19 1.35 -12.86
C VAL A 328 18.34 0.33 -13.99
N GLU A 329 17.24 -0.23 -14.51
CA GLU A 329 17.30 -1.14 -15.66
C GLU A 329 17.95 -0.45 -16.87
N ARG A 330 17.58 0.80 -17.14
CA ARG A 330 18.18 1.58 -18.25
C ARG A 330 19.66 1.87 -18.01
N ALA A 331 20.05 2.27 -16.80
CA ALA A 331 21.44 2.58 -16.47
C ALA A 331 22.35 1.36 -16.65
N VAL A 332 21.99 0.22 -16.04
CA VAL A 332 22.77 -1.02 -16.14
C VAL A 332 22.88 -1.51 -17.58
N ARG A 333 21.82 -1.38 -18.37
CA ARG A 333 21.86 -1.72 -19.81
C ARG A 333 22.80 -0.82 -20.60
N ARG A 334 22.84 0.47 -20.30
CA ARG A 334 23.76 1.43 -20.94
C ARG A 334 25.23 1.16 -20.58
N LEU A 335 25.47 0.61 -19.39
CA LEU A 335 26.81 0.20 -18.93
C LEU A 335 27.22 -1.21 -19.41
N GLY A 336 26.48 -1.82 -20.35
CA GLY A 336 26.84 -3.13 -20.93
C GLY A 336 26.37 -4.36 -20.15
N GLY A 337 25.68 -4.21 -19.01
CA GLY A 337 25.23 -5.35 -18.17
C GLY A 337 24.16 -6.27 -18.80
N GLY A 338 23.63 -5.93 -19.97
CA GLY A 338 22.58 -6.69 -20.65
C GLY A 338 21.22 -6.66 -19.94
N LYS A 339 20.20 -7.21 -20.60
CA LYS A 339 18.78 -7.13 -20.13
C LYS A 339 18.53 -7.91 -18.84
N ARG A 340 19.22 -9.03 -18.62
CA ARG A 340 19.00 -9.89 -17.44
C ARG A 340 19.53 -9.24 -16.17
N LEU A 341 20.79 -8.78 -16.18
CA LEU A 341 21.38 -8.09 -15.04
C LEU A 341 20.60 -6.80 -14.75
N GLY A 342 20.23 -6.03 -15.79
CA GLY A 342 19.42 -4.83 -15.63
C GLY A 342 18.13 -5.06 -14.85
N LYS A 343 17.41 -6.17 -15.11
CA LYS A 343 16.19 -6.52 -14.36
C LYS A 343 16.45 -6.96 -12.92
N VAL A 344 17.54 -7.69 -12.68
CA VAL A 344 17.91 -8.12 -11.31
C VAL A 344 18.26 -6.91 -10.46
N MET A 345 19.09 -6.01 -10.99
CA MET A 345 19.49 -4.77 -10.31
C MET A 345 18.32 -3.81 -10.12
N ALA A 346 17.44 -3.68 -11.12
CA ALA A 346 16.20 -2.91 -11.00
C ALA A 346 15.30 -3.44 -9.88
N SER A 347 15.14 -4.76 -9.78
CA SER A 347 14.41 -5.38 -8.68
C SER A 347 15.07 -5.10 -7.32
N ALA A 348 16.40 -5.19 -7.22
CA ALA A 348 17.13 -4.90 -5.99
C ALA A 348 16.89 -3.45 -5.55
N ALA A 349 17.00 -2.51 -6.49
CA ALA A 349 16.75 -1.09 -6.24
C ALA A 349 15.31 -0.82 -5.80
N THR A 350 14.32 -1.53 -6.37
CA THR A 350 12.92 -1.42 -5.93
C THR A 350 12.75 -1.85 -4.47
N PHE A 351 13.35 -2.97 -4.05
CA PHE A 351 13.26 -3.39 -2.65
C PHE A 351 14.06 -2.48 -1.70
N ALA A 352 15.19 -1.95 -2.13
CA ALA A 352 15.94 -0.95 -1.37
C ALA A 352 15.14 0.35 -1.19
N LEU A 353 14.42 0.80 -2.22
CA LEU A 353 13.51 1.94 -2.11
C LEU A 353 12.37 1.64 -1.13
N THR A 354 11.79 0.44 -1.18
CA THR A 354 10.75 0.02 -0.23
C THR A 354 11.27 0.01 1.21
N ALA A 355 12.48 -0.51 1.44
CA ALA A 355 13.16 -0.46 2.73
C ALA A 355 13.26 0.99 3.24
N TRP A 356 13.81 1.88 2.42
CA TRP A 356 13.96 3.28 2.77
C TRP A 356 12.65 3.97 3.10
N VAL A 357 11.57 3.67 2.35
CA VAL A 357 10.22 4.20 2.63
C VAL A 357 9.75 3.84 4.06
N HIS A 358 10.00 2.62 4.51
CA HIS A 358 9.57 2.16 5.84
C HIS A 358 10.46 2.73 6.95
N GLU A 359 11.78 2.83 6.73
CA GLU A 359 12.69 3.49 7.67
C GLU A 359 12.38 4.98 7.82
N PHE A 360 12.10 5.67 6.71
CA PHE A 360 11.71 7.07 6.73
C PHE A 360 10.39 7.26 7.49
N ALA A 361 9.41 6.40 7.27
CA ALA A 361 8.12 6.47 7.95
C ALA A 361 8.28 6.33 9.47
N LEU A 362 9.08 5.36 9.93
CA LEU A 362 9.41 5.19 11.35
C LEU A 362 10.19 6.38 11.89
N SER A 363 11.27 6.79 11.22
CA SER A 363 12.07 7.94 11.66
C SER A 363 11.26 9.23 11.75
N SER A 364 10.32 9.43 10.82
CA SER A 364 9.42 10.59 10.82
C SER A 364 8.44 10.50 11.99
N ALA A 365 7.85 9.34 12.24
CA ALA A 365 6.94 9.12 13.36
C ALA A 365 7.58 9.37 14.73
N LEU A 366 8.91 9.22 14.84
CA LEU A 366 9.67 9.36 16.07
C LEU A 366 10.39 10.70 16.25
N THR A 367 10.34 11.63 15.29
CA THR A 367 11.25 12.78 15.25
C THR A 367 11.23 13.67 16.50
N SER A 368 10.09 13.80 17.19
CA SER A 368 9.96 14.57 18.45
C SER A 368 9.73 13.71 19.69
N VAL A 369 9.84 12.37 19.58
CA VAL A 369 9.77 11.50 20.76
C VAL A 369 11.04 11.75 21.60
N PRO A 370 10.91 12.10 22.89
CA PRO A 370 12.07 12.35 23.73
C PRO A 370 13.04 11.16 23.76
N SER A 371 14.33 11.43 23.67
CA SER A 371 15.38 10.41 23.59
C SER A 371 15.47 9.48 24.80
N HIS A 372 14.91 9.86 25.95
CA HIS A 372 14.79 9.01 27.14
C HIS A 372 13.60 8.03 27.08
N ILE A 373 12.64 8.28 26.17
CA ILE A 373 11.48 7.41 25.88
C ILE A 373 11.76 6.56 24.64
N SER A 374 12.49 7.10 23.65
CA SER A 374 13.04 6.31 22.55
C SER A 374 13.97 5.24 23.12
N PRO A 375 13.81 3.96 22.76
CA PRO A 375 14.62 2.89 23.34
C PRO A 375 16.12 3.19 23.09
N PRO A 376 16.90 3.53 24.12
CA PRO A 376 18.22 4.13 23.93
C PRO A 376 19.28 3.12 23.45
N ARG A 377 18.89 1.85 23.24
CA ARG A 377 19.75 0.74 22.80
C ARG A 377 18.95 -0.31 22.02
N THR A 378 18.26 0.06 20.94
CA THR A 378 17.78 -0.97 20.00
C THR A 378 18.98 -1.61 19.33
N SER A 379 18.97 -2.94 19.23
CA SER A 379 19.99 -3.67 18.48
C SER A 379 20.00 -3.20 17.01
N PHE A 380 21.10 -3.39 16.29
CA PHE A 380 21.14 -3.10 14.85
C PHE A 380 19.99 -3.76 14.09
N LEU A 381 19.68 -5.02 14.46
CA LEU A 381 18.63 -5.82 13.83
C LEU A 381 17.23 -5.26 14.09
N ALA A 382 16.98 -4.73 15.29
CA ALA A 382 15.72 -4.04 15.57
C ALA A 382 15.66 -2.68 14.89
N ARG A 383 16.75 -1.89 14.92
CA ARG A 383 16.77 -0.57 14.29
C ARG A 383 16.53 -0.63 12.78
N TYR A 384 17.17 -1.57 12.09
CA TYR A 384 17.13 -1.71 10.63
C TYR A 384 16.35 -2.93 10.17
N GLY A 385 15.48 -3.48 11.03
CA GLY A 385 14.75 -4.72 10.73
C GLY A 385 13.81 -4.59 9.53
N SER A 386 13.26 -3.39 9.28
CA SER A 386 12.49 -3.12 8.05
C SER A 386 13.39 -3.25 6.81
N THR A 387 14.57 -2.62 6.84
CA THR A 387 15.55 -2.73 5.75
C THR A 387 15.97 -4.17 5.50
N ILE A 388 16.33 -4.90 6.55
CA ILE A 388 16.71 -6.32 6.49
C ILE A 388 15.58 -7.14 5.86
N PHE A 389 14.35 -6.97 6.36
CA PHE A 389 13.17 -7.66 5.85
C PHE A 389 12.99 -7.47 4.33
N PHE A 390 12.98 -6.24 3.83
CA PHE A 390 12.74 -5.99 2.40
C PHE A 390 13.90 -6.48 1.51
N LEU A 391 15.15 -6.41 1.97
CA LEU A 391 16.28 -6.99 1.23
C LEU A 391 16.20 -8.53 1.21
N LEU A 392 15.70 -9.16 2.27
CA LEU A 392 15.44 -10.60 2.30
C LEU A 392 14.27 -10.99 1.38
N MET A 393 13.28 -10.11 1.17
CA MET A 393 12.22 -10.34 0.16
C MET A 393 12.77 -10.32 -1.26
N TRP A 394 13.72 -9.42 -1.56
CA TRP A 394 14.46 -9.45 -2.81
C TRP A 394 15.26 -10.75 -2.96
N PHE A 395 15.98 -11.16 -1.91
CA PHE A 395 16.77 -12.38 -1.93
C PHE A 395 15.90 -13.63 -2.17
N GLY A 396 14.78 -13.77 -1.48
CA GLY A 396 13.81 -14.85 -1.71
C GLY A 396 13.28 -14.86 -3.15
N SER A 397 12.98 -13.68 -3.71
CA SER A 397 12.57 -13.54 -5.11
C SER A 397 13.68 -13.96 -6.09
N PHE A 398 14.94 -13.70 -5.74
CA PHE A 398 16.11 -14.08 -6.54
C PHE A 398 16.39 -15.59 -6.48
N LEU A 399 16.23 -16.23 -5.32
CA LEU A 399 16.33 -17.68 -5.16
C LEU A 399 15.33 -18.42 -6.05
N GLU A 400 14.11 -17.91 -6.22
CA GLU A 400 13.15 -18.48 -7.17
C GLU A 400 13.64 -18.43 -8.63
N VAL A 401 14.38 -17.38 -9.00
CA VAL A 401 14.98 -17.27 -10.34
C VAL A 401 16.08 -18.31 -10.50
N ILE A 402 16.93 -18.50 -9.50
CA ILE A 402 17.98 -19.53 -9.51
C ILE A 402 17.34 -20.91 -9.60
N PHE A 403 16.38 -21.23 -8.73
CA PHE A 403 15.66 -22.50 -8.75
C PHE A 403 15.06 -22.80 -10.12
N THR A 404 14.40 -21.81 -10.73
CA THR A 404 13.80 -21.98 -12.06
C THR A 404 14.85 -22.25 -13.13
N ARG A 405 16.04 -21.64 -13.03
CA ARG A 405 17.13 -21.88 -13.98
C ARG A 405 17.76 -23.26 -13.80
N LEU A 406 17.99 -23.69 -12.56
CA LEU A 406 18.65 -24.95 -12.27
C LEU A 406 17.74 -26.15 -12.55
N THR A 407 16.45 -26.04 -12.25
CA THR A 407 15.52 -27.17 -12.35
C THR A 407 14.65 -27.14 -13.61
N GLY A 408 14.58 -26.01 -14.32
CA GLY A 408 13.59 -25.76 -15.37
C GLY A 408 12.15 -25.64 -14.85
N ARG A 409 11.92 -25.78 -13.54
CA ARG A 409 10.59 -25.78 -12.90
C ARG A 409 10.34 -24.46 -12.19
N LYS A 410 9.11 -23.94 -12.28
CA LYS A 410 8.72 -22.75 -11.53
C LYS A 410 8.22 -23.12 -10.14
N VAL A 411 8.49 -22.24 -9.18
CA VAL A 411 7.88 -22.28 -7.85
C VAL A 411 6.42 -21.83 -8.00
N GLY A 412 5.47 -22.76 -7.96
CA GLY A 412 4.06 -22.47 -8.21
C GLY A 412 3.12 -23.40 -7.46
N ARG A 413 1.82 -23.11 -7.54
CA ARG A 413 0.75 -23.86 -6.84
C ARG A 413 1.04 -23.96 -5.33
N LEU A 414 0.89 -25.17 -4.76
CA LEU A 414 1.13 -25.43 -3.35
C LEU A 414 2.59 -25.17 -2.94
N ALA A 415 3.58 -25.55 -3.76
CA ALA A 415 4.98 -25.29 -3.46
C ALA A 415 5.28 -23.79 -3.38
N GLY A 416 4.69 -22.99 -4.30
CA GLY A 416 4.79 -21.53 -4.23
C GLY A 416 4.06 -20.91 -3.05
N PHE A 417 2.93 -21.49 -2.64
CA PHE A 417 2.24 -21.09 -1.42
C PHE A 417 3.09 -21.35 -0.18
N VAL A 418 3.57 -22.58 -0.01
CA VAL A 418 4.41 -22.96 1.15
C VAL A 418 5.68 -22.13 1.19
N TRP A 419 6.36 -21.96 0.06
CA TRP A 419 7.57 -21.14 -0.03
C TRP A 419 7.28 -19.66 0.28
N GLY A 420 6.28 -19.06 -0.37
CA GLY A 420 5.94 -17.65 -0.19
C GLY A 420 5.46 -17.34 1.23
N ALA A 421 4.54 -18.14 1.76
CA ALA A 421 4.02 -17.98 3.12
C ALA A 421 5.11 -18.25 4.16
N GLY A 422 5.88 -19.33 4.02
CA GLY A 422 6.96 -19.67 4.93
C GLY A 422 8.06 -18.60 4.96
N TRP A 423 8.49 -18.12 3.79
CA TRP A 423 9.49 -17.05 3.69
C TRP A 423 8.99 -15.74 4.32
N GLN A 424 7.74 -15.36 4.05
CA GLN A 424 7.14 -14.15 4.58
C GLN A 424 6.99 -14.19 6.11
N SER A 425 6.55 -15.32 6.67
CA SER A 425 6.42 -15.51 8.13
C SER A 425 7.78 -15.56 8.81
N LEU A 426 8.76 -16.28 8.23
CA LEU A 426 10.09 -16.44 8.84
C LEU A 426 10.88 -15.12 8.83
N MET A 427 10.92 -14.42 7.69
CA MET A 427 11.64 -13.16 7.59
C MET A 427 10.89 -12.01 8.29
N GLY A 428 9.57 -12.14 8.48
CA GLY A 428 8.71 -11.16 9.15
C GLY A 428 9.14 -10.82 10.58
N VAL A 429 9.94 -11.69 11.22
CA VAL A 429 10.56 -11.41 12.53
C VAL A 429 11.29 -10.07 12.57
N TRP A 430 12.04 -9.73 11.52
CA TRP A 430 12.85 -8.51 11.49
C TRP A 430 11.97 -7.27 11.38
N LEU A 431 10.93 -7.33 10.56
CA LEU A 431 9.97 -6.24 10.44
C LEU A 431 9.20 -6.04 11.75
N TYR A 432 8.73 -7.13 12.35
CA TYR A 432 8.02 -7.10 13.63
C TYR A 432 8.90 -6.52 14.74
N ALA A 433 10.12 -7.05 14.92
CA ALA A 433 11.05 -6.57 15.94
C ALA A 433 11.30 -5.05 15.79
N SER A 434 11.52 -4.60 14.55
CA SER A 434 11.75 -3.18 14.27
C SER A 434 10.58 -2.30 14.67
N TRP A 435 9.36 -2.66 14.29
CA TRP A 435 8.20 -1.81 14.52
C TRP A 435 7.67 -1.92 15.96
N ALA A 436 7.74 -3.12 16.55
CA ALA A 436 7.31 -3.37 17.93
C ALA A 436 8.25 -2.69 18.95
N GLU A 437 9.57 -2.82 18.79
CA GLU A 437 10.54 -2.20 19.70
C GLU A 437 10.49 -0.67 19.65
N VAL A 438 10.33 -0.12 18.44
CA VAL A 438 10.14 1.32 18.20
C VAL A 438 8.88 1.87 18.86
N GLY A 439 7.90 1.01 19.13
CA GLY A 439 6.77 1.35 20.00
C GLY A 439 5.43 1.47 19.30
N LEU A 440 5.29 1.00 18.06
CA LEU A 440 4.03 1.06 17.32
C LEU A 440 2.85 0.43 18.08
N THR A 441 3.13 -0.57 18.93
CA THR A 441 2.13 -1.26 19.75
C THR A 441 2.07 -0.79 21.19
N LYS A 442 3.03 0.02 21.67
CA LYS A 442 3.16 0.36 23.11
C LYS A 442 1.97 1.17 23.63
N ALA A 443 1.38 2.00 22.77
CA ALA A 443 0.25 2.83 23.13
C ALA A 443 -1.11 2.16 22.92
N ILE A 444 -1.12 0.95 22.33
CA ILE A 444 -2.34 0.20 22.08
C ILE A 444 -2.71 -0.55 23.37
N PRO A 445 -3.93 -0.35 23.92
CA PRO A 445 -4.35 -1.05 25.12
C PRO A 445 -4.42 -2.56 24.87
N SER A 446 -4.22 -3.32 25.94
CA SER A 446 -4.47 -4.75 25.93
C SER A 446 -5.96 -5.06 25.67
N VAL A 447 -6.23 -6.23 25.09
CA VAL A 447 -7.58 -6.64 24.68
C VAL A 447 -8.58 -6.61 25.83
N GLU A 448 -8.13 -6.88 27.06
CA GLU A 448 -8.97 -6.89 28.26
C GLU A 448 -9.56 -5.51 28.60
N ARG A 449 -8.86 -4.45 28.16
CA ARG A 449 -9.27 -3.06 28.35
C ARG A 449 -10.11 -2.53 27.19
N TRP A 450 -10.31 -3.33 26.14
CA TRP A 450 -11.13 -2.92 25.01
C TRP A 450 -12.60 -2.84 25.39
N GLU A 451 -13.23 -1.77 24.96
CA GLU A 451 -14.68 -1.62 24.95
C GLU A 451 -15.25 -1.94 23.57
N TRP A 452 -16.58 -2.07 23.48
CA TRP A 452 -17.27 -2.44 22.24
C TRP A 452 -16.91 -1.52 21.06
N GLN A 453 -16.58 -0.24 21.31
CA GLN A 453 -16.20 0.72 20.27
C GLN A 453 -14.98 0.27 19.48
N ARG A 454 -13.99 -0.39 20.11
CA ARG A 454 -12.78 -0.88 19.43
C ARG A 454 -13.06 -2.07 18.51
N VAL A 455 -14.18 -2.76 18.76
CA VAL A 455 -14.67 -3.90 17.96
C VAL A 455 -15.62 -3.43 16.87
N VAL A 456 -16.39 -2.36 17.10
CA VAL A 456 -17.40 -1.89 16.14
C VAL A 456 -16.83 -0.84 15.17
N TYR A 457 -16.07 0.15 15.66
CA TYR A 457 -15.58 1.22 14.80
C TYR A 457 -14.33 0.77 14.01
N PRO A 458 -14.32 0.97 12.68
CA PRO A 458 -13.17 0.60 11.86
C PRO A 458 -11.86 1.25 12.32
N LEU A 459 -10.77 0.48 12.25
CA LEU A 459 -9.41 0.88 12.62
C LEU A 459 -9.19 1.20 14.11
N MET A 460 -10.22 1.19 14.96
CA MET A 460 -10.09 1.58 16.37
C MET A 460 -9.41 0.54 17.26
N ALA A 461 -9.29 -0.71 16.79
CA ALA A 461 -8.53 -1.76 17.47
C ALA A 461 -7.08 -1.36 17.78
N VAL A 462 -6.49 -0.46 17.00
CA VAL A 462 -5.10 0.03 17.18
C VAL A 462 -5.01 1.50 17.61
N ALA A 463 -6.14 2.12 17.97
CA ALA A 463 -6.13 3.49 18.48
C ALA A 463 -5.43 3.56 19.86
N PRO A 464 -4.70 4.63 20.20
CA PRO A 464 -4.04 4.73 21.49
C PRO A 464 -5.00 5.02 22.65
N GLU A 465 -4.53 4.80 23.88
CA GLU A 465 -5.24 5.22 25.09
C GLU A 465 -5.31 6.75 25.27
N PRO A 466 -6.37 7.30 25.92
CA PRO A 466 -7.44 6.60 26.64
C PRO A 466 -8.69 6.29 25.79
N LEU A 467 -8.64 6.47 24.47
CA LEU A 467 -9.83 6.38 23.61
C LEU A 467 -10.52 5.02 23.78
N TRP A 468 -11.76 5.05 24.30
CA TRP A 468 -12.66 3.90 24.48
C TRP A 468 -11.99 2.69 25.14
N CYS A 469 -11.42 2.94 26.32
CA CYS A 469 -10.86 1.93 27.20
C CYS A 469 -11.58 1.94 28.54
N LYS A 470 -11.63 0.79 29.21
CA LYS A 470 -12.03 0.71 30.62
C LYS A 470 -11.12 1.60 31.47
N SER A 471 -11.72 2.45 32.31
CA SER A 471 -11.00 3.10 33.40
C SER A 471 -10.51 2.02 34.37
N LEU A 472 -9.26 2.12 34.77
CA LEU A 472 -8.70 1.26 35.82
C LEU A 472 -9.25 1.67 37.19
#